data_AF-A0A6B3GG76-F1
#
_entry.id   AF-A0A6B3GG76-F1
#
_cell.length_a   1.000
_cell.length_b   1.000
_cell.length_c   1.000
_cell.angle_alpha   90.00
_cell.angle_beta   90.00
_cell.angle_gamma   90.00
#
_symmetry.space_group_name_H-M   'P 1'
#
loop_
_entity.id
_entity.type
_entity.pdbx_description
1 polymer ?
#
loop_
_entity_poly.entity_id
_entity_poly.type
_entity_poly.pdbx_seq_one_letter_code
_entity_poly.pdbx_strand_id
1 'polypeptide(L)'
;MIWGTLQTEAYATVILGRGVDFLGAPDDVPVGVAGRMQRQQVLYDGEHRYDVVLGEQALYTNIGGSEVMVEQIDRILRDIDLRSLTLGIIPAAPPVNMLPAVASTCTGTRSTLNWSPQE
;
A
#
# COMPACT_ATOMS: atom_id res chain seq x y z
N MET A 1 -3.40 -5.45 3.24
CA MET A 1 -4.29 -4.39 2.69
C MET A 1 -3.44 -3.30 2.06
N ILE A 2 -3.90 -2.71 0.95
CA ILE A 2 -3.22 -1.61 0.24
C ILE A 2 -3.38 -0.30 1.02
N TRP A 3 -2.36 0.55 1.07
CA TRP A 3 -2.38 1.81 1.82
C TRP A 3 -3.17 2.92 1.12
N GLY A 4 -3.73 3.84 1.91
CA GLY A 4 -4.81 4.75 1.53
C GLY A 4 -4.61 5.62 0.30
N THR A 5 -3.38 6.00 -0.03
CA THR A 5 -3.11 6.88 -1.17
C THR A 5 -3.22 6.17 -2.51
N LEU A 6 -3.05 4.84 -2.55
CA LEU A 6 -3.18 4.06 -3.78
C LEU A 6 -4.57 3.44 -3.95
N GLN A 7 -5.50 3.69 -3.03
CA GLN A 7 -6.81 3.04 -3.03
C GLN A 7 -7.76 3.64 -4.06
N THR A 8 -8.57 2.84 -4.74
CA THR A 8 -9.71 3.37 -5.50
C THR A 8 -10.83 3.80 -4.55
N GLU A 9 -11.78 4.58 -5.07
CA GLU A 9 -12.97 4.99 -4.33
C GLU A 9 -13.77 3.76 -3.83
N ALA A 10 -13.97 2.78 -4.71
CA ALA A 10 -14.66 1.52 -4.38
C ALA A 10 -13.94 0.75 -3.26
N TYR A 11 -12.61 0.62 -3.35
CA TYR A 11 -11.83 -0.07 -2.32
C TYR A 11 -11.86 0.69 -0.97
N ALA A 12 -11.72 2.02 -1.02
CA ALA A 12 -11.78 2.87 0.17
C ALA A 12 -13.15 2.79 0.87
N THR A 13 -14.23 2.75 0.08
CA THR A 13 -15.60 2.61 0.58
C THR A 13 -15.78 1.32 1.38
N VAL A 14 -15.29 0.19 0.84
CA VAL A 14 -15.38 -1.10 1.54
C VAL A 14 -14.54 -1.12 2.82
N ILE A 15 -13.33 -0.56 2.78
CA ILE A 15 -12.46 -0.48 3.97
C ILE A 15 -13.08 0.39 5.07
N LEU A 16 -13.58 1.57 4.69
CA LEU A 16 -14.16 2.51 5.65
C LEU A 16 -15.48 1.97 6.21
N GLY A 17 -16.33 1.36 5.38
CA GLY A 17 -17.54 0.67 5.83
C GLY A 17 -17.23 -0.43 6.85
N ARG A 18 -16.25 -1.31 6.56
CA ARG A 18 -15.78 -2.31 7.52
C ARG A 18 -15.26 -1.70 8.83
N GLY A 19 -14.62 -0.54 8.75
CA GLY A 19 -14.14 0.20 9.93
C GLY A 19 -15.27 0.76 10.78
N VAL A 20 -16.27 1.38 10.14
CA VAL A 20 -17.49 1.91 10.79
C VAL A 20 -18.27 0.79 11.44
N ASP A 21 -18.52 -0.31 10.72
CA ASP A 21 -19.20 -1.51 11.23
C ASP A 21 -18.49 -2.09 12.44
N PHE A 22 -17.16 -2.15 12.40
CA PHE A 22 -16.34 -2.69 13.49
C PHE A 22 -16.33 -1.79 14.73
N LEU A 23 -16.27 -0.47 14.54
CA LEU A 23 -16.19 0.51 15.62
C LEU A 23 -17.57 0.93 16.17
N GLY A 24 -18.67 0.55 15.48
CA GLY A 24 -20.02 1.04 15.80
C GLY A 24 -20.14 2.56 15.66
N ALA A 25 -19.35 3.15 14.76
CA ALA A 25 -19.33 4.59 14.54
C ALA A 25 -20.55 5.03 13.71
N PRO A 26 -20.91 6.34 13.72
CA PRO A 26 -21.86 6.88 12.77
C PRO A 26 -21.38 6.63 11.33
N ASP A 27 -22.32 6.39 10.41
CA ASP A 27 -22.00 6.20 8.99
C ASP A 27 -21.51 7.50 8.35
N ASP A 28 -20.20 7.71 8.41
CA ASP A 28 -19.47 8.80 7.77
C ASP A 28 -18.62 8.33 6.59
N VAL A 29 -18.91 7.13 6.06
CA VAL A 29 -18.14 6.51 4.97
C VAL A 29 -18.03 7.43 3.76
N PRO A 30 -19.11 8.07 3.24
CA PRO A 30 -19.00 8.93 2.07
C PRO A 30 -18.06 10.13 2.30
N VAL A 31 -18.10 10.72 3.51
CA VAL A 31 -17.24 11.85 3.88
C VAL A 31 -15.79 11.40 4.00
N GLY A 32 -15.55 10.25 4.64
CA GLY A 32 -14.23 9.65 4.76
C GLY A 32 -13.61 9.28 3.41
N VAL A 33 -14.41 8.75 2.49
CA VAL A 33 -13.99 8.43 1.11
C VAL A 33 -13.61 9.71 0.36
N ALA A 34 -14.46 10.74 0.39
CA ALA A 34 -14.18 12.01 -0.28
C ALA A 34 -12.88 12.66 0.22
N GLY A 35 -12.67 12.69 1.54
CA GLY A 35 -11.44 13.21 2.14
C GLY A 35 -10.20 12.35 1.81
N ARG A 36 -10.39 11.07 1.49
CA ARG A 36 -9.32 10.19 1.02
C ARG A 36 -8.96 10.49 -0.43
N MET A 37 -9.96 10.58 -1.31
CA MET A 37 -9.77 10.91 -2.73
C MET A 37 -9.15 12.29 -2.92
N GLN A 38 -9.53 13.28 -2.09
CA GLN A 38 -8.93 14.62 -2.14
C GLN A 38 -7.42 14.58 -1.86
N ARG A 39 -6.99 13.82 -0.85
CA ARG A 39 -5.56 13.67 -0.51
C ARG A 39 -4.77 12.90 -1.57
N GLN A 40 -5.43 12.07 -2.37
CA GLN A 40 -4.78 11.34 -3.46
C GLN A 40 -4.37 12.25 -4.62
N GLN A 41 -4.99 13.43 -4.78
CA GLN A 41 -4.62 14.36 -5.85
C GLN A 41 -3.15 14.79 -5.79
N VAL A 42 -2.55 14.74 -4.60
CA VAL A 42 -1.14 15.05 -4.37
C VAL A 42 -0.20 14.04 -5.06
N LEU A 43 -0.67 12.83 -5.44
CA LEU A 43 0.12 11.92 -6.28
C LEU A 43 0.40 12.49 -7.69
N TYR A 44 -0.46 13.42 -8.14
CA TYR A 44 -0.45 13.95 -9.51
C TYR A 44 0.09 15.38 -9.62
N ASP A 45 0.40 16.03 -8.50
CA ASP A 45 0.93 17.40 -8.54
C ASP A 45 2.35 17.48 -9.10
N GLY A 46 3.07 16.35 -9.14
CA GLY A 46 4.44 16.25 -9.65
C GLY A 46 5.51 16.87 -8.75
N GLU A 47 5.12 17.50 -7.64
CA GLU A 47 5.99 18.14 -6.66
C GLU A 47 6.37 17.17 -5.54
N HIS A 48 5.47 16.23 -5.20
CA HIS A 48 5.68 15.28 -4.12
C HIS A 48 6.10 13.90 -4.62
N ARG A 49 7.05 13.28 -3.89
CA ARG A 49 7.47 11.90 -4.10
C ARG A 49 6.94 11.00 -3.00
N TYR A 50 6.36 9.88 -3.39
CA TYR A 50 5.78 8.88 -2.52
C TYR A 50 6.53 7.57 -2.66
N ASP A 51 7.12 7.10 -1.56
CA ASP A 51 7.72 5.78 -1.49
C ASP A 51 6.77 4.86 -0.70
N VAL A 52 6.18 3.89 -1.39
CA VAL A 52 5.20 2.97 -0.83
C VAL A 52 5.77 1.56 -0.85
N VAL A 53 5.70 0.87 0.29
CA VAL A 53 6.08 -0.53 0.41
C VAL A 53 4.85 -1.35 0.75
N LEU A 54 4.55 -2.35 -0.08
CA LEU A 54 3.43 -3.28 0.10
C LEU A 54 3.96 -4.70 0.34
N GLY A 55 3.32 -5.46 1.22
CA GLY A 55 3.50 -6.91 1.22
C GLY A 55 2.74 -7.51 0.03
N GLU A 56 3.30 -8.52 -0.62
CA GLU A 56 2.68 -9.24 -1.74
C GLU A 56 1.27 -9.76 -1.35
N GLN A 57 1.11 -10.21 -0.11
CA GLN A 57 -0.19 -10.64 0.44
C GLN A 57 -1.27 -9.55 0.39
N ALA A 58 -0.90 -8.27 0.38
CA ALA A 58 -1.85 -7.17 0.25
C ALA A 58 -2.54 -7.15 -1.12
N LEU A 59 -1.91 -7.69 -2.17
CA LEU A 59 -2.49 -7.78 -3.52
C LEU A 59 -3.47 -8.96 -3.66
N TYR A 60 -3.31 -10.01 -2.85
CA TYR A 60 -4.17 -11.19 -2.86
C TYR A 60 -5.31 -11.12 -1.84
N THR A 61 -5.25 -10.21 -0.88
CA THR A 61 -6.30 -10.08 0.15
C THR A 61 -7.56 -9.49 -0.48
N ASN A 62 -8.62 -10.30 -0.59
CA ASN A 62 -9.88 -9.85 -1.20
C ASN A 62 -10.61 -8.85 -0.28
N ILE A 63 -10.69 -7.60 -0.75
CA ILE A 63 -11.44 -6.54 -0.10
C ILE A 63 -12.51 -6.05 -1.07
N GLY A 64 -13.78 -6.37 -0.76
CA GLY A 64 -14.92 -5.89 -1.54
C GLY A 64 -15.33 -6.76 -2.72
N GLY A 65 -14.68 -7.90 -2.94
CA GLY A 65 -14.98 -8.80 -4.05
C GLY A 65 -13.96 -8.70 -5.19
N SER A 66 -14.10 -9.58 -6.18
CA SER A 66 -13.19 -9.66 -7.32
C SER A 66 -13.20 -8.38 -8.17
N GLU A 67 -14.36 -7.77 -8.38
CA GLU A 67 -14.50 -6.57 -9.21
C GLU A 67 -13.72 -5.39 -8.61
N VAL A 68 -13.91 -5.12 -7.31
CA VAL A 68 -13.19 -4.06 -6.58
C VAL A 68 -11.68 -4.31 -6.59
N MET A 69 -11.26 -5.56 -6.40
CA MET A 69 -9.84 -5.92 -6.43
C MET A 69 -9.22 -5.76 -7.83
N VAL A 70 -9.94 -6.09 -8.89
CA VAL A 70 -9.47 -5.89 -10.27
C VAL A 70 -9.28 -4.41 -10.55
N GLU A 71 -10.27 -3.58 -10.21
CA GLU A 71 -10.17 -2.12 -10.36
C GLU A 71 -8.99 -1.56 -9.57
N GLN A 72 -8.80 -2.04 -8.34
CA GLN A 72 -7.71 -1.63 -7.46
C GLN A 72 -6.32 -2.00 -8.01
N ILE A 73 -6.18 -3.20 -8.57
CA ILE A 73 -4.90 -3.64 -9.15
C ILE A 73 -4.62 -2.87 -10.44
N ASP A 74 -5.63 -2.69 -11.29
CA ASP A 74 -5.50 -1.92 -12.53
C ASP A 74 -5.09 -0.47 -12.24
N ARG A 75 -5.64 0.13 -11.18
CA ARG A 75 -5.21 1.44 -10.69
C ARG A 75 -3.72 1.48 -10.33
N ILE A 76 -3.23 0.49 -9.57
CA ILE A 76 -1.81 0.41 -9.20
C ILE A 76 -0.93 0.26 -10.44
N LEU A 77 -1.34 -0.56 -11.40
CA LEU A 77 -0.61 -0.76 -12.65
C LEU A 77 -0.54 0.51 -13.51
N ARG A 78 -1.55 1.38 -13.46
CA ARG A 78 -1.51 2.69 -14.14
C ARG A 78 -0.58 3.68 -13.44
N ASP A 79 -0.59 3.68 -12.11
CA ASP A 79 0.18 4.65 -11.31
C ASP A 79 1.65 4.26 -11.15
N ILE A 80 2.04 3.00 -11.40
CA ILE A 80 3.43 2.53 -11.24
C ILE A 80 4.43 3.25 -12.16
N ASP A 81 3.95 3.80 -13.28
CA ASP A 81 4.76 4.56 -14.24
C ASP A 81 4.91 6.04 -13.86
N LEU A 82 4.26 6.51 -12.79
CA LEU A 82 4.40 7.88 -12.30
C LEU A 82 5.79 8.09 -11.70
N ARG A 83 6.48 9.15 -12.14
CA ARG A 83 7.77 9.55 -11.55
C ARG A 83 7.69 9.94 -10.07
N SER A 84 6.50 10.36 -9.63
CA SER A 84 6.20 10.70 -8.24
C SER A 84 6.00 9.47 -7.35
N LEU A 85 5.90 8.25 -7.89
CA LEU A 85 5.64 7.04 -7.11
C LEU A 85 6.78 6.03 -7.22
N THR A 86 7.36 5.66 -6.08
CA THR A 86 8.18 4.45 -5.97
C THR A 86 7.35 3.37 -5.26
N LEU A 87 7.12 2.25 -5.92
CA LEU A 87 6.43 1.10 -5.33
C LEU A 87 7.40 -0.06 -5.08
N GLY A 88 7.52 -0.50 -3.84
CA GLY A 88 8.23 -1.72 -3.44
C GLY A 88 7.26 -2.82 -3.02
N ILE A 89 7.51 -4.07 -3.45
CA ILE A 89 6.73 -5.23 -3.02
C ILE A 89 7.63 -6.18 -2.23
N ILE A 90 7.21 -6.53 -1.01
CA ILE A 90 7.86 -7.55 -0.17
C ILE A 90 7.22 -8.91 -0.49
N PRO A 91 7.98 -9.89 -1.02
CA PRO A 91 7.46 -11.22 -1.32
C PRO A 91 6.90 -11.92 -0.08
N ALA A 92 5.88 -12.75 -0.27
CA ALA A 92 5.25 -13.48 0.83
C ALA A 92 6.13 -14.61 1.41
N ALA A 93 7.00 -15.17 0.58
CA ALA A 93 7.94 -16.22 0.96
C ALA A 93 9.30 -15.96 0.29
N PRO A 94 10.06 -14.96 0.77
CA PRO A 94 11.40 -14.73 0.23
C PRO A 94 12.28 -15.94 0.55
N PRO A 95 13.12 -16.40 -0.38
CA PRO A 95 14.09 -17.44 -0.08
C PRO A 95 14.96 -16.99 1.10
N VAL A 96 15.08 -17.84 2.11
CA VAL A 96 15.89 -17.59 3.29
C VAL A 96 17.36 -17.71 2.88
N ASN A 97 17.94 -16.62 2.40
CA ASN A 97 19.35 -16.56 1.99
C ASN A 97 20.30 -16.38 3.18
N MET A 98 19.77 -16.14 4.38
CA MET A 98 20.53 -16.02 5.62
C MET A 98 19.68 -16.62 6.75
N LEU A 99 20.24 -17.57 7.51
CA LEU A 99 19.58 -18.11 8.70
C LEU A 99 19.24 -16.93 9.63
N PRO A 100 18.01 -16.83 10.17
CA PRO A 100 17.65 -15.73 11.05
C PRO A 100 18.50 -15.80 12.33
N ALA A 101 19.59 -15.04 12.36
CA ALA A 101 20.23 -14.66 13.61
C ALA A 101 19.29 -13.66 14.31
N VAL A 102 19.19 -13.79 15.64
CA VAL A 102 18.35 -12.96 16.51
C VAL A 102 18.44 -11.49 16.07
N ALA A 103 17.31 -10.88 15.67
CA ALA A 103 17.16 -9.49 15.20
C ALA A 103 17.59 -9.16 13.73
N SER A 104 17.24 -9.99 12.76
CA SER A 104 17.39 -9.63 11.33
C SER A 104 16.21 -8.75 10.84
N THR A 105 16.44 -7.43 10.73
CA THR A 105 15.52 -6.47 10.10
C THR A 105 15.64 -6.56 8.57
N CYS A 106 14.51 -6.51 7.84
CA CYS A 106 14.50 -6.48 6.38
C CYS A 106 15.04 -5.14 5.86
N THR A 107 16.29 -5.10 5.40
CA THR A 107 16.86 -3.94 4.71
C THR A 107 16.71 -4.14 3.19
N GLY A 108 15.81 -3.40 2.57
CA GLY A 108 15.72 -3.32 1.11
C GLY A 108 16.74 -2.32 0.57
N THR A 109 17.54 -2.71 -0.41
CA THR A 109 18.40 -1.75 -1.12
C THR A 109 18.48 -2.10 -2.61
N ARG A 110 18.26 -1.08 -3.45
CA ARG A 110 18.49 -1.17 -4.89
C ARG A 110 20.00 -1.04 -5.11
N SER A 111 20.64 -2.18 -5.35
CA SER A 111 22.04 -2.35 -5.73
C SER A 111 23.07 -1.98 -4.65
N THR A 112 23.80 -3.00 -4.18
CA THR A 112 24.97 -2.98 -3.28
C THR A 112 24.75 -2.34 -1.88
N LEU A 113 24.25 -3.17 -0.96
CA LEU A 113 24.28 -2.96 0.49
C LEU A 113 25.68 -3.28 1.03
N ASN A 114 26.44 -2.25 1.39
CA ASN A 114 27.63 -2.37 2.22
C ASN A 114 27.26 -1.84 3.61
N TRP A 115 27.50 -2.62 4.67
CA TRP A 115 27.18 -2.25 6.05
C TRP A 115 28.47 -2.24 6.88
N SER A 116 28.77 -1.10 7.50
CA SER A 116 29.77 -0.99 8.57
C SER A 116 29.06 -0.91 9.92
N PRO A 117 29.51 -1.65 10.96
CA PRO A 117 28.89 -1.59 12.28
C PRO A 117 29.06 -0.21 12.90
N GLN A 118 28.01 0.29 13.54
CA GLN A 118 28.11 1.35 14.53
C GLN A 118 27.90 0.70 15.90
N GLU A 119 28.85 0.95 16.79
CA GLU A 119 28.94 0.47 18.18
C GLU A 119 27.78 0.92 19.06
#